data_AF-A0AAN8XDW0-F1
#
_entry.id   AF-A0AAN8XDW0-F1
#
_cell.length_a   1.000
_cell.length_b   1.000
_cell.length_c   1.000
_cell.angle_alpha   90.00
_cell.angle_beta   90.00
_cell.angle_gamma   90.00
#
_symmetry.space_group_name_H-M   'P 1'
#
loop_
_entity.id
_entity.type
_entity.pdbx_description
1 polymer ?
#
loop_
_entity_poly.entity_id
_entity_poly.type
_entity_poly.pdbx_seq_one_letter_code
_entity_poly.pdbx_strand_id
1 'polypeptide(L)'
;SLKGKNDENIFSSCISQLVLQSREFDLLLGRLEPDGRRIPGVIDKFKVDVSEVIEMVAEDSEKKGLHEDAVKLYDLAKNHNKVVALLNQLLSQVVHQTESGSGSQRGRVLELATSVALRFKTHGTNSLPNNAAALHLLLDLATFFDLYHKNHFSDALEVLKRLHIIALTSDEVETRMNGVSAYGSEIRSVLHHILLAAMYTTYRLYRMPSSTPTPFPQATATPAVMPGNKHLKEQARAIVTFAGMIPMRLHSEVNARLVQLEALIN
;
A
#
# COMPACT_ATOMS: atom_id res chain seq x y z
N SER A 1 22.10 10.53 36.00
CA SER A 1 22.25 9.77 34.74
C SER A 1 23.66 9.27 34.59
N LEU A 2 23.84 7.98 34.29
CA LEU A 2 25.12 7.40 33.87
C LEU A 2 25.32 7.77 32.40
N LYS A 3 26.23 8.70 32.12
CA LYS A 3 26.55 9.16 30.76
C LYS A 3 27.78 8.42 30.24
N GLY A 4 27.69 7.89 29.02
CA GLY A 4 28.82 7.27 28.32
C GLY A 4 29.80 8.31 27.77
N LYS A 5 30.92 7.83 27.21
CA LYS A 5 31.96 8.69 26.60
C LYS A 5 31.45 9.58 25.45
N ASN A 6 30.27 9.29 24.90
CA ASN A 6 29.62 10.03 23.80
C ASN A 6 28.35 10.81 24.21
N ASP A 7 28.13 11.05 25.51
CA ASP A 7 26.85 11.63 26.02
C ASP A 7 25.61 10.74 25.79
N GLU A 8 25.79 9.54 25.23
CA GLU A 8 24.75 8.53 25.10
C GLU A 8 24.27 8.06 26.49
N ASN A 9 22.95 8.03 26.66
CA ASN A 9 22.30 7.54 27.86
C ASN A 9 22.49 6.02 27.93
N ILE A 10 23.52 5.57 28.66
CA ILE A 10 23.91 4.15 28.78
C ILE A 10 22.72 3.29 29.18
N PHE A 11 21.85 3.83 30.04
CA PHE A 11 20.61 3.16 30.45
C PHE A 11 19.73 2.81 29.25
N SER A 12 19.43 3.79 28.39
CA SER A 12 18.58 3.59 27.21
C SER A 12 19.20 2.59 26.23
N SER A 13 20.53 2.62 26.05
CA SER A 13 21.24 1.64 25.22
C SER A 13 21.17 0.22 25.78
N CYS A 14 21.35 0.05 27.09
CA CYS A 14 21.21 -1.26 27.75
C CYS A 14 19.76 -1.79 27.67
N ILE A 15 18.77 -0.91 27.86
CA ILE A 15 17.35 -1.28 27.69
C ILE A 15 17.06 -1.67 26.24
N SER A 16 17.55 -0.92 25.26
CA SER A 16 17.41 -1.26 23.83
C SER A 16 17.98 -2.65 23.54
N GLN A 17 19.20 -2.93 24.00
CA GLN A 17 19.82 -4.25 23.84
C GLN A 17 19.01 -5.36 24.51
N LEU A 18 18.57 -5.15 25.75
CA LEU A 18 17.77 -6.13 26.50
C LEU A 18 16.43 -6.43 25.81
N VAL A 19 15.70 -5.39 25.38
CA VAL A 19 14.40 -5.53 24.71
C VAL A 19 14.58 -6.26 23.37
N LEU A 20 15.59 -5.89 22.59
CA LEU A 20 15.85 -6.52 21.30
C LEU A 20 16.30 -7.98 21.41
N GLN A 21 17.02 -8.35 22.48
CA GLN A 21 17.43 -9.72 22.74
C GLN A 21 16.31 -10.58 23.30
N SER A 22 15.55 -10.07 24.28
CA SER A 22 14.46 -10.79 24.94
C SER A 22 13.21 -10.91 24.06
N ARG A 23 13.00 -9.96 23.14
CA ARG A 23 11.75 -9.78 22.37
C ARG A 23 10.50 -9.54 23.24
N GLU A 24 10.68 -9.19 24.52
CA GLU A 24 9.60 -8.91 25.46
C GLU A 24 9.17 -7.42 25.41
N PHE A 25 8.83 -6.92 24.22
CA PHE A 25 8.48 -5.50 24.02
C PHE A 25 7.31 -5.07 24.91
N ASP A 26 6.20 -5.81 24.91
CA ASP A 26 4.99 -5.45 25.66
C ASP A 26 5.22 -5.40 27.17
N LEU A 27 6.01 -6.34 27.70
CA LEU A 27 6.32 -6.40 29.13
C LEU A 27 7.23 -5.25 29.54
N LEU A 28 8.31 -5.05 28.78
CA LEU A 28 9.35 -4.11 29.14
C LEU A 28 8.93 -2.67 28.84
N LEU A 29 8.44 -2.41 27.64
CA LEU A 29 8.10 -1.10 27.12
C LEU A 29 6.62 -0.76 27.21
N GLY A 30 5.75 -1.72 27.53
CA GLY A 30 4.31 -1.51 27.52
C GLY A 30 3.68 -1.75 26.15
N ARG A 31 2.35 -1.63 26.08
CA ARG A 31 1.57 -1.90 24.86
C ARG A 31 0.48 -0.87 24.65
N LEU A 32 -0.02 -0.75 23.42
CA LEU A 32 -1.19 0.07 23.11
C LEU A 32 -2.48 -0.77 23.20
N GLU A 33 -3.50 -0.19 23.80
CA GLU A 33 -4.87 -0.66 23.72
C GLU A 33 -5.52 -0.25 22.38
N PRO A 34 -6.63 -0.90 21.98
CA PRO A 34 -7.34 -0.55 20.75
C PRO A 34 -7.81 0.92 20.68
N ASP A 35 -8.00 1.57 21.83
CA ASP A 35 -8.35 3.00 21.95
C ASP A 35 -7.13 3.93 21.88
N GLY A 36 -5.93 3.40 21.62
CA GLY A 36 -4.68 4.15 21.54
C GLY A 36 -4.09 4.56 22.89
N ARG A 37 -4.64 4.09 24.02
CA ARG A 37 -4.02 4.30 25.33
C ARG A 37 -2.86 3.35 25.54
N ARG A 38 -1.77 3.86 26.13
CA ARG A 38 -0.60 3.05 26.47
C ARG A 38 -0.78 2.43 27.85
N ILE A 39 -0.70 1.11 27.93
CA ILE A 39 -0.51 0.36 29.16
C ILE A 39 0.97 0.42 29.53
N PRO A 40 1.34 0.92 30.73
CA PRO A 40 2.73 0.99 31.19
C PRO A 40 3.42 -0.38 31.24
N GLY A 41 4.71 -0.40 30.93
CA GLY A 41 5.60 -1.55 31.07
C GLY A 41 6.47 -1.49 32.32
N VAL A 42 7.48 -2.35 32.38
CA VAL A 42 8.46 -2.38 33.48
C VAL A 42 9.28 -1.08 33.53
N ILE A 43 9.62 -0.49 32.38
CA ILE A 43 10.46 0.72 32.34
C ILE A 43 9.77 1.95 32.98
N ASP A 44 8.44 1.97 33.04
CA ASP A 44 7.68 3.06 33.68
C ASP A 44 7.89 3.13 35.19
N LYS A 45 8.43 2.06 35.80
CA LYS A 45 8.80 2.05 37.23
C LYS A 45 10.09 2.84 37.49
N PHE A 46 10.83 3.19 36.45
CA PHE A 46 12.08 3.94 36.55
C PHE A 46 11.83 5.44 36.31
N LYS A 47 12.62 6.29 36.97
CA LYS A 47 12.56 7.76 36.80
C LYS A 47 13.33 8.18 35.54
N VAL A 48 12.86 7.75 34.37
CA VAL A 48 13.46 8.03 33.06
C VAL A 48 12.42 8.57 32.09
N ASP A 49 12.87 9.21 31.02
CA ASP A 49 11.98 9.56 29.92
C ASP A 49 11.66 8.29 29.11
N VAL A 50 10.51 7.69 29.41
CA VAL A 50 10.03 6.45 28.79
C VAL A 50 9.83 6.62 27.30
N SER A 51 9.35 7.79 26.85
CA SER A 51 9.14 8.06 25.42
C SER A 51 10.47 8.09 24.67
N GLU A 52 11.48 8.77 25.21
CA GLU A 52 12.84 8.80 24.63
C GLU A 52 13.45 7.39 24.52
N VAL A 53 13.27 6.56 25.56
CA VAL A 53 13.75 5.16 25.55
C VAL A 53 13.05 4.36 24.46
N ILE A 54 11.72 4.45 24.35
CA ILE A 54 10.94 3.72 23.33
C ILE A 54 11.35 4.15 21.92
N GLU A 55 11.55 5.46 21.68
CA GLU A 55 12.02 5.96 20.38
C GLU A 55 13.41 5.43 20.03
N MET A 56 14.33 5.36 21.00
CA MET A 56 15.66 4.76 20.79
C MET A 56 15.56 3.28 20.41
N VAL A 57 14.72 2.50 21.10
CA VAL A 57 14.51 1.08 20.74
C VAL A 57 13.85 0.95 19.36
N ALA A 58 12.94 1.87 19.00
CA ALA A 58 12.32 1.90 17.68
C ALA A 58 13.35 2.17 16.58
N GLU A 59 14.25 3.13 16.78
CA GLU A 59 15.33 3.46 15.84
C GLU A 59 16.29 2.28 15.66
N ASP A 60 16.69 1.62 16.76
CA ASP A 60 17.54 0.43 16.69
C ASP A 60 16.84 -0.76 16.01
N SER A 61 15.52 -0.90 16.21
CA SER A 61 14.70 -1.89 15.51
C SER A 61 14.66 -1.60 14.00
N GLU A 62 14.47 -0.34 13.62
CA GLU A 62 14.48 0.14 12.24
C GLU A 62 15.82 -0.14 11.57
N LYS A 63 16.95 0.20 12.23
CA LYS A 63 18.32 -0.05 11.74
C LYS A 63 18.62 -1.54 11.54
N LYS A 64 18.01 -2.42 12.34
CA LYS A 64 18.13 -3.88 12.22
C LYS A 64 17.20 -4.49 11.17
N GLY A 65 16.38 -3.68 10.48
CA GLY A 65 15.42 -4.15 9.48
C GLY A 65 14.14 -4.74 10.07
N LEU A 66 13.92 -4.59 11.39
CA LEU A 66 12.72 -5.07 12.09
C LEU A 66 11.58 -4.03 11.96
N HIS A 67 11.18 -3.75 10.73
CA HIS A 67 10.29 -2.64 10.41
C HIS A 67 8.90 -2.75 11.06
N GLU A 68 8.31 -3.95 11.12
CA GLU A 68 7.00 -4.16 11.77
C GLU A 68 7.06 -3.86 13.28
N ASP A 69 8.14 -4.27 13.94
CA ASP A 69 8.37 -3.98 15.37
C ASP A 69 8.63 -2.47 15.57
N ALA A 70 9.45 -1.87 14.71
CA ALA A 70 9.73 -0.44 14.74
C ALA A 70 8.43 0.39 14.62
N VAL A 71 7.50 0.01 13.74
CA VAL A 71 6.19 0.66 13.62
C VAL A 71 5.45 0.64 14.96
N LYS A 72 5.35 -0.53 15.62
CA LYS A 72 4.66 -0.65 16.91
C LYS A 72 5.31 0.20 18.00
N LEU A 73 6.64 0.28 18.01
CA LEU A 73 7.40 1.07 18.97
C LEU A 73 7.26 2.58 18.74
N TYR A 74 7.35 3.04 17.49
CA TYR A 74 7.06 4.45 17.17
C TYR A 74 5.62 4.83 17.49
N ASP A 75 4.67 3.89 17.31
CA ASP A 75 3.28 4.09 17.66
C ASP A 75 3.11 4.23 19.18
N LEU A 76 3.78 3.37 19.95
CA LEU A 76 3.84 3.43 21.40
C LEU A 76 4.45 4.74 21.92
N ALA A 77 5.45 5.29 21.20
CA ALA A 77 6.04 6.59 21.46
C ALA A 77 5.23 7.79 20.92
N LYS A 78 4.08 7.54 20.27
CA LYS A 78 3.23 8.56 19.60
C LYS A 78 3.93 9.33 18.47
N ASN A 79 4.97 8.75 17.87
CA ASN A 79 5.65 9.33 16.72
C ASN A 79 4.90 8.98 15.43
N HIS A 80 3.75 9.61 15.22
CA HIS A 80 2.85 9.28 14.11
C HIS A 80 3.50 9.49 12.73
N ASN A 81 4.45 10.43 12.61
CA ASN A 81 5.17 10.67 11.35
C ASN A 81 5.99 9.44 10.93
N LYS A 82 6.77 8.87 11.85
CA LYS A 82 7.57 7.66 11.60
C LYS A 82 6.70 6.43 11.36
N VAL A 83 5.62 6.29 12.13
CA VAL A 83 4.62 5.21 11.94
C VAL A 83 4.10 5.19 10.51
N VAL A 84 3.58 6.32 10.03
CA VAL A 84 2.98 6.39 8.69
C VAL A 84 4.04 6.22 7.59
N ALA A 85 5.23 6.80 7.75
CA ALA A 85 6.31 6.65 6.78
C ALA A 85 6.74 5.19 6.61
N LEU A 86 6.96 4.46 7.71
CA LEU A 86 7.34 3.05 7.67
C LEU A 86 6.20 2.17 7.15
N LEU A 87 4.95 2.46 7.52
CA LEU A 87 3.79 1.74 6.98
C LEU A 87 3.67 1.93 5.48
N ASN A 88 3.84 3.14 4.95
CA ASN A 88 3.81 3.37 3.51
C ASN A 88 4.92 2.58 2.79
N GLN A 89 6.13 2.57 3.36
CA GLN A 89 7.24 1.77 2.83
C GLN A 89 6.90 0.27 2.82
N LEU A 90 6.38 -0.27 3.92
CA LEU A 90 6.01 -1.68 4.02
C LEU A 90 4.86 -2.05 3.08
N LEU A 91 3.80 -1.25 3.05
CA LEU A 91 2.65 -1.46 2.18
C LEU A 91 3.05 -1.44 0.71
N SER A 92 3.91 -0.50 0.29
CA SER A 92 4.35 -0.42 -1.11
C SER A 92 5.02 -1.72 -1.60
N GLN A 93 5.64 -2.48 -0.70
CA GLN A 93 6.31 -3.74 -1.03
C GLN A 93 5.33 -4.91 -1.16
N VAL A 94 4.21 -4.89 -0.43
CA VAL A 94 3.31 -6.06 -0.29
C VAL A 94 1.93 -5.87 -0.88
N VAL A 95 1.50 -4.63 -1.16
CA VAL A 95 0.11 -4.30 -1.54
C VAL A 95 -0.37 -5.05 -2.79
N HIS A 96 0.52 -5.25 -3.75
CA HIS A 96 0.24 -5.93 -5.02
C HIS A 96 0.28 -7.47 -4.93
N GLN A 97 0.85 -8.02 -3.86
CA GLN A 97 1.04 -9.47 -3.71
C GLN A 97 -0.30 -10.16 -3.42
N THR A 98 -0.40 -11.44 -3.76
CA THR A 98 -1.53 -12.29 -3.35
C THR A 98 -1.37 -12.73 -1.89
N GLU A 99 -2.47 -12.95 -1.17
CA GLU A 99 -2.41 -13.52 0.17
C GLU A 99 -1.93 -14.97 0.13
N SER A 100 -0.68 -15.21 0.54
CA SER A 100 -0.06 -16.55 0.56
C SER A 100 -0.45 -17.40 1.77
N GLY A 101 -1.70 -17.32 2.24
CA GLY A 101 -2.21 -18.06 3.40
C GLY A 101 -2.20 -17.28 4.73
N SER A 102 -2.62 -17.96 5.81
CA SER A 102 -2.76 -17.37 7.15
C SER A 102 -1.40 -16.96 7.73
N GLY A 103 -1.26 -15.68 8.09
CA GLY A 103 -0.01 -15.13 8.63
C GLY A 103 0.99 -14.63 7.58
N SER A 104 0.56 -14.49 6.31
CA SER A 104 1.40 -13.88 5.28
C SER A 104 1.91 -12.49 5.68
N GLN A 105 3.09 -12.11 5.20
CA GLN A 105 3.67 -10.78 5.45
C GLN A 105 2.70 -9.66 5.05
N ARG A 106 2.02 -9.82 3.89
CA ARG A 106 0.98 -8.92 3.43
C ARG A 106 -0.16 -8.77 4.44
N GLY A 107 -0.70 -9.89 4.94
CA GLY A 107 -1.79 -9.88 5.92
C GLY A 107 -1.40 -9.15 7.20
N ARG A 108 -0.21 -9.45 7.76
CA ARG A 108 0.29 -8.81 8.99
C ARG A 108 0.48 -7.30 8.81
N VAL A 109 1.04 -6.87 7.68
CA VAL A 109 1.24 -5.44 7.37
C VAL A 109 -0.09 -4.72 7.16
N LEU A 110 -1.05 -5.33 6.45
CA LEU A 110 -2.38 -4.74 6.23
C LEU A 110 -3.19 -4.63 7.52
N GLU A 111 -3.15 -5.66 8.38
CA GLU A 111 -3.80 -5.63 9.69
C GLU A 111 -3.23 -4.51 10.56
N LEU A 112 -1.90 -4.39 10.62
CA LEU A 112 -1.22 -3.32 11.35
C LEU A 112 -1.58 -1.94 10.79
N ALA A 113 -1.53 -1.76 9.47
CA ALA A 113 -1.85 -0.50 8.81
C ALA A 113 -3.32 -0.10 9.01
N THR A 114 -4.25 -1.06 8.94
CA THR A 114 -5.69 -0.82 9.13
C THR A 114 -5.99 -0.43 10.57
N SER A 115 -5.39 -1.12 11.55
CA SER A 115 -5.51 -0.80 12.97
C SER A 115 -5.03 0.64 13.27
N VAL A 116 -3.86 1.00 12.75
CA VAL A 116 -3.30 2.36 12.89
C VAL A 116 -4.20 3.39 12.20
N ALA A 117 -4.60 3.17 10.96
CA ALA A 117 -5.44 4.10 10.20
C ALA A 117 -6.80 4.35 10.88
N LEU A 118 -7.43 3.30 11.44
CA LEU A 118 -8.71 3.42 12.15
C LEU A 118 -8.56 4.25 13.44
N ARG A 119 -7.50 4.01 14.22
CA ARG A 119 -7.20 4.80 15.42
C ARG A 119 -6.89 6.26 15.09
N PHE A 120 -6.17 6.47 14.01
CA PHE A 120 -5.82 7.79 13.50
C PHE A 120 -7.03 8.59 13.02
N LYS A 121 -8.02 7.92 12.43
CA LYS A 121 -9.31 8.52 12.08
C LYS A 121 -10.15 8.92 13.29
N THR A 122 -10.09 8.14 14.38
CA THR A 122 -10.91 8.35 15.58
C THR A 122 -10.31 9.36 16.56
N HIS A 123 -8.99 9.37 16.71
CA HIS A 123 -8.28 10.22 17.70
C HIS A 123 -7.49 11.38 17.08
N GLY A 124 -7.43 11.45 15.74
CA GLY A 124 -6.63 12.44 15.01
C GLY A 124 -5.16 12.03 14.89
N THR A 125 -4.43 12.69 13.98
CA THR A 125 -3.01 12.42 13.76
C THR A 125 -2.18 13.69 13.72
N ASN A 126 -0.96 13.61 14.24
CA ASN A 126 0.08 14.63 14.05
C ASN A 126 1.01 14.28 12.87
N SER A 127 0.56 13.41 11.97
CA SER A 127 1.35 13.00 10.80
C SER A 127 1.26 14.04 9.69
N LEU A 128 2.31 14.16 8.88
CA LEU A 128 2.27 14.94 7.63
C LEU A 128 1.05 14.54 6.78
N PRO A 129 0.21 15.50 6.32
CA PRO A 129 -1.00 15.20 5.55
C PRO A 129 -0.73 14.33 4.31
N ASN A 130 0.38 14.58 3.62
CA ASN A 130 0.77 13.82 2.43
C ASN A 130 1.06 12.34 2.74
N ASN A 131 1.71 12.06 3.88
CA ASN A 131 2.02 10.70 4.29
C ASN A 131 0.74 9.96 4.69
N ALA A 132 -0.16 10.64 5.41
CA ALA A 132 -1.46 10.06 5.77
C ALA A 132 -2.32 9.80 4.53
N ALA A 133 -2.33 10.70 3.55
CA ALA A 133 -3.04 10.48 2.28
C ALA A 133 -2.47 9.27 1.52
N ALA A 134 -1.15 9.12 1.49
CA ALA A 134 -0.49 7.96 0.89
C ALA A 134 -0.86 6.64 1.59
N LEU A 135 -0.98 6.63 2.92
CA LEU A 135 -1.41 5.45 3.68
C LEU A 135 -2.81 4.99 3.28
N HIS A 136 -3.77 5.92 3.24
CA HIS A 136 -5.14 5.60 2.83
C HIS A 136 -5.18 5.13 1.37
N LEU A 137 -4.45 5.78 0.47
CA LEU A 137 -4.36 5.37 -0.92
C LEU A 137 -3.78 3.95 -1.07
N LEU A 138 -2.74 3.60 -0.30
CA LEU A 138 -2.16 2.25 -0.31
C LEU A 138 -3.13 1.20 0.26
N LEU A 139 -3.93 1.53 1.26
CA LEU A 139 -4.99 0.66 1.78
C LEU A 139 -6.12 0.46 0.76
N ASP A 140 -6.53 1.52 0.06
CA ASP A 140 -7.54 1.40 -0.99
C ASP A 140 -6.99 0.61 -2.20
N LEU A 141 -5.70 0.77 -2.53
CA LEU A 141 -5.01 -0.06 -3.52
C LEU A 141 -4.95 -1.53 -3.09
N ALA A 142 -4.79 -1.82 -1.79
CA ALA A 142 -4.85 -3.20 -1.30
C ALA A 142 -6.22 -3.82 -1.60
N THR A 143 -7.30 -3.05 -1.41
CA THR A 143 -8.67 -3.47 -1.75
C THR A 143 -8.82 -3.74 -3.25
N PHE A 144 -8.24 -2.89 -4.10
CA PHE A 144 -8.20 -3.12 -5.54
C PHE A 144 -7.47 -4.43 -5.89
N PHE A 145 -6.28 -4.67 -5.33
CA PHE A 145 -5.52 -5.89 -5.60
C PHE A 145 -6.23 -7.15 -5.05
N ASP A 146 -6.94 -7.05 -3.92
CA ASP A 146 -7.75 -8.15 -3.40
C ASP A 146 -8.85 -8.55 -4.38
N LEU A 147 -9.57 -7.57 -4.94
CA LEU A 147 -10.61 -7.82 -5.94
C LEU A 147 -10.02 -8.39 -7.23
N TYR A 148 -8.87 -7.85 -7.66
CA TYR A 148 -8.11 -8.35 -8.80
C TYR A 148 -7.72 -9.82 -8.64
N HIS A 149 -7.11 -10.19 -7.51
CA HIS A 149 -6.67 -11.55 -7.22
C HIS A 149 -7.85 -12.53 -7.05
N LYS A 150 -8.98 -12.04 -6.57
CA LYS A 150 -10.25 -12.80 -6.49
C LYS A 150 -10.98 -12.93 -7.82
N ASN A 151 -10.43 -12.40 -8.93
CA ASN A 151 -11.05 -12.36 -10.26
C ASN A 151 -12.36 -11.54 -10.33
N HIS A 152 -12.62 -10.66 -9.37
CA HIS A 152 -13.78 -9.75 -9.37
C HIS A 152 -13.43 -8.49 -10.19
N PHE A 153 -13.26 -8.67 -11.50
CA PHE A 153 -12.71 -7.63 -12.39
C PHE A 153 -13.62 -6.40 -12.55
N SER A 154 -14.94 -6.55 -12.48
CA SER A 154 -15.89 -5.43 -12.52
C SER A 154 -15.67 -4.49 -11.33
N ASP A 155 -15.62 -5.08 -10.14
CA ASP A 155 -15.53 -4.33 -8.88
C ASP A 155 -14.13 -3.72 -8.74
N ALA A 156 -13.09 -4.46 -9.14
CA ALA A 156 -11.72 -3.97 -9.20
C ALA A 156 -11.62 -2.73 -10.10
N LEU A 157 -12.27 -2.75 -11.28
CA LEU A 157 -12.26 -1.61 -12.18
C LEU A 157 -12.99 -0.39 -11.59
N GLU A 158 -14.11 -0.59 -10.90
CA GLU A 158 -14.84 0.50 -10.22
C GLU A 158 -14.03 1.15 -9.09
N VAL A 159 -13.33 0.33 -8.29
CA VAL A 159 -12.39 0.86 -7.28
C VAL A 159 -11.29 1.66 -7.98
N LEU A 160 -10.68 1.11 -9.03
CA LEU A 160 -9.60 1.78 -9.75
C LEU A 160 -10.01 3.14 -10.35
N LYS A 161 -11.23 3.24 -10.90
CA LYS A 161 -11.79 4.51 -11.40
C LYS A 161 -11.86 5.56 -10.29
N ARG A 162 -12.28 5.18 -9.08
CA ARG A 162 -12.39 6.08 -7.92
C ARG A 162 -11.04 6.54 -7.37
N LEU A 163 -9.99 5.71 -7.51
CA LEU A 163 -8.65 6.06 -7.04
C LEU A 163 -7.98 7.14 -7.89
N HIS A 164 -8.42 7.32 -9.14
CA HIS A 164 -7.97 8.41 -10.01
C HIS A 164 -6.44 8.48 -10.16
N ILE A 165 -5.76 7.33 -10.04
CA ILE A 165 -4.30 7.20 -9.99
C ILE A 165 -3.67 6.97 -11.37
N ILE A 166 -4.39 6.31 -12.27
CA ILE A 166 -3.98 6.10 -13.67
C ILE A 166 -5.04 6.68 -14.61
N ALA A 167 -4.64 7.01 -15.84
CA ALA A 167 -5.58 7.40 -16.87
C ALA A 167 -6.29 6.16 -17.44
N LEU A 168 -7.62 6.16 -17.38
CA LEU A 168 -8.45 5.11 -17.99
C LEU A 168 -9.10 5.59 -19.29
N THR A 169 -9.04 6.88 -19.59
CA THR A 169 -9.49 7.48 -20.85
C THR A 169 -8.40 8.36 -21.44
N SER A 170 -8.45 8.60 -22.75
CA SER A 170 -7.44 9.38 -23.46
C SER A 170 -7.34 10.83 -22.94
N ASP A 171 -8.46 11.41 -22.54
CA ASP A 171 -8.54 12.80 -22.05
C ASP A 171 -7.87 12.98 -20.68
N GLU A 172 -7.78 11.91 -19.88
CA GLU A 172 -7.17 11.96 -18.56
C GLU A 172 -5.64 11.87 -18.59
N VAL A 173 -5.05 11.40 -19.69
CA VAL A 173 -3.62 11.02 -19.75
C VAL A 173 -2.70 12.15 -19.30
N GLU A 174 -2.86 13.35 -19.85
CA GLU A 174 -2.02 14.50 -19.52
C GLU A 174 -2.21 14.98 -18.07
N THR A 175 -3.47 15.08 -17.64
CA THR A 175 -3.83 15.50 -16.27
C THR A 175 -3.25 14.53 -15.24
N ARG A 176 -3.41 13.22 -15.45
CA ARG A 176 -2.90 12.18 -14.54
C ARG A 176 -1.38 12.15 -14.55
N MET A 177 -0.74 12.32 -15.71
CA MET A 177 0.72 12.32 -15.83
C MET A 177 1.34 13.46 -14.99
N ASN A 178 0.77 14.67 -15.07
CA ASN A 178 1.23 15.79 -14.25
C ASN A 178 1.13 15.49 -12.74
N GLY A 179 0.06 14.78 -12.34
CA GLY A 179 -0.15 14.33 -10.96
C GLY A 179 0.82 13.25 -10.48
N VAL A 180 1.38 12.43 -11.37
CA VAL A 180 2.31 11.33 -10.99
C VAL A 180 3.53 11.86 -10.24
N SER A 181 4.01 13.05 -10.61
CA SER A 181 5.17 13.70 -9.97
C SER A 181 4.91 14.09 -8.51
N ALA A 182 3.66 14.33 -8.14
CA ALA A 182 3.26 14.70 -6.78
C ALA A 182 3.19 13.50 -5.83
N TYR A 183 3.16 12.27 -6.35
CA TYR A 183 3.11 11.07 -5.52
C TYR A 183 4.48 10.75 -4.88
N GLY A 184 4.44 10.29 -3.64
CA GLY A 184 5.60 9.77 -2.92
C GLY A 184 6.27 8.59 -3.64
N SER A 185 7.52 8.30 -3.28
CA SER A 185 8.29 7.17 -3.82
C SER A 185 7.56 5.83 -3.67
N GLU A 186 6.80 5.69 -2.59
CA GLU A 186 6.08 4.49 -2.16
C GLU A 186 4.89 4.19 -3.07
N ILE A 187 4.20 5.22 -3.57
CA ILE A 187 3.10 5.05 -4.52
C ILE A 187 3.67 4.83 -5.93
N ARG A 188 4.72 5.59 -6.30
CA ARG A 188 5.39 5.46 -7.60
C ARG A 188 6.01 4.08 -7.80
N SER A 189 6.52 3.45 -6.74
CA SER A 189 7.03 2.08 -6.80
C SER A 189 5.95 1.04 -7.08
N VAL A 190 4.69 1.30 -6.74
CA VAL A 190 3.57 0.37 -6.98
C VAL A 190 2.94 0.58 -8.36
N LEU A 191 3.15 1.75 -8.98
CA LEU A 191 2.46 2.18 -10.21
C LEU A 191 2.54 1.15 -11.36
N HIS A 192 3.68 0.50 -11.55
CA HIS A 192 3.83 -0.51 -12.60
C HIS A 192 2.95 -1.75 -12.37
N HIS A 193 2.78 -2.19 -11.13
CA HIS A 193 1.86 -3.27 -10.78
C HIS A 193 0.41 -2.87 -11.03
N ILE A 194 0.05 -1.61 -10.74
CA ILE A 194 -1.29 -1.07 -10.97
C ILE A 194 -1.61 -1.07 -12.46
N LEU A 195 -0.68 -0.60 -13.30
CA LEU A 195 -0.85 -0.58 -14.75
C LEU A 195 -1.07 -1.98 -15.33
N LEU A 196 -0.25 -2.96 -14.90
CA LEU A 196 -0.41 -4.35 -15.34
C LEU A 196 -1.74 -4.95 -14.88
N ALA A 197 -2.11 -4.76 -13.61
CA ALA A 197 -3.36 -5.26 -13.08
C ALA A 197 -4.58 -4.60 -13.74
N ALA A 198 -4.52 -3.30 -14.01
CA ALA A 198 -5.55 -2.54 -14.73
C ALA A 198 -5.71 -3.04 -16.17
N MET A 199 -4.59 -3.24 -16.87
CA MET A 199 -4.60 -3.74 -18.24
C MET A 199 -5.15 -5.17 -18.31
N TYR A 200 -4.75 -6.03 -17.40
CA TYR A 200 -5.27 -7.39 -17.31
C TYR A 200 -6.76 -7.41 -16.96
N THR A 201 -7.21 -6.57 -16.02
CA THR A 201 -8.63 -6.40 -15.68
C THR A 201 -9.43 -6.00 -16.92
N THR A 202 -8.95 -5.01 -17.68
CA THR A 202 -9.56 -4.55 -18.93
C THR A 202 -9.63 -5.67 -19.97
N TYR A 203 -8.55 -6.43 -20.14
CA TYR A 203 -8.50 -7.58 -21.03
C TYR A 203 -9.49 -8.69 -20.65
N ARG A 204 -9.59 -9.01 -19.36
CA ARG A 204 -10.50 -10.05 -18.86
C ARG A 204 -11.96 -9.65 -19.05
N LEU A 205 -12.29 -8.38 -18.81
CA LEU A 205 -13.63 -7.85 -19.08
C LEU A 205 -13.95 -7.88 -20.58
N TYR A 206 -12.99 -7.55 -21.44
CA TYR A 206 -13.17 -7.60 -22.90
C TYR A 206 -13.44 -9.01 -23.42
N ARG A 207 -12.78 -10.02 -22.83
CA ARG A 207 -12.97 -11.44 -23.19
C ARG A 207 -14.17 -12.08 -22.54
N MET A 208 -14.82 -11.43 -21.59
CA MET A 208 -15.99 -11.97 -20.93
C MET A 208 -17.13 -12.02 -21.95
N PRO A 209 -17.70 -13.20 -22.26
CA PRO A 209 -18.84 -13.27 -23.16
C PRO A 209 -19.99 -12.52 -22.50
N SER A 210 -20.58 -11.56 -23.20
CA SER A 210 -21.81 -10.89 -22.74
C SER A 210 -22.83 -11.96 -22.39
N SER A 211 -23.09 -12.15 -21.10
CA SER A 211 -24.13 -13.02 -20.55
C SER A 211 -25.51 -12.37 -20.74
N THR A 212 -25.81 -11.96 -21.96
CA THR A 212 -27.19 -11.74 -22.39
C THR A 212 -27.59 -12.99 -23.18
N PRO A 213 -28.32 -13.94 -22.58
CA PRO A 213 -28.93 -15.02 -23.35
C PRO A 213 -29.92 -14.36 -24.31
N THR A 214 -29.54 -14.25 -25.58
CA THR A 214 -30.48 -13.90 -26.64
C THR A 214 -31.44 -15.08 -26.77
N PRO A 215 -32.77 -14.91 -26.60
CA PRO A 215 -33.72 -16.01 -26.68
C PRO A 215 -33.92 -16.59 -28.09
N PHE A 216 -33.17 -16.12 -29.10
CA PHE A 216 -33.37 -16.49 -30.50
C PHE A 216 -32.03 -16.79 -31.18
N PRO A 217 -31.77 -18.04 -31.60
CA PRO A 217 -30.63 -18.36 -32.44
C PRO A 217 -30.92 -17.91 -33.87
N GLN A 218 -30.48 -16.72 -34.26
CA GLN A 218 -30.40 -16.36 -35.68
C GLN A 218 -29.02 -16.71 -36.23
N ALA A 219 -29.04 -17.69 -37.15
CA ALA A 219 -27.90 -18.20 -37.86
C ALA A 219 -27.44 -17.23 -38.95
N THR A 220 -26.62 -16.23 -38.59
CA THR A 220 -25.66 -15.57 -39.49
C THR A 220 -24.58 -14.92 -38.65
N ALA A 221 -23.48 -15.66 -38.43
CA ALA A 221 -22.33 -15.18 -37.67
C ALA A 221 -21.48 -14.22 -38.52
N THR A 222 -21.80 -12.94 -38.46
CA THR A 222 -20.80 -11.86 -38.61
C THR A 222 -20.33 -11.46 -37.21
N PRO A 223 -19.03 -11.22 -36.96
CA PRO A 223 -18.54 -10.82 -35.65
C PRO A 223 -18.95 -9.36 -35.39
N ALA A 224 -20.18 -9.17 -34.94
CA ALA A 224 -20.66 -7.87 -34.49
C ALA A 224 -19.86 -7.48 -33.24
N VAL A 225 -18.94 -6.52 -33.43
CA VAL A 225 -18.20 -5.85 -32.36
C VAL A 225 -19.25 -5.25 -31.41
N MET A 226 -19.43 -5.87 -30.25
CA MET A 226 -20.41 -5.40 -29.27
C MET A 226 -20.03 -3.99 -28.79
N PRO A 227 -20.99 -3.05 -28.63
CA PRO A 227 -20.71 -1.67 -28.23
C PRO A 227 -20.04 -1.57 -26.84
N GLY A 228 -20.24 -2.58 -25.97
CA GLY A 228 -19.52 -2.72 -24.70
C GLY A 228 -18.00 -2.94 -24.86
N ASN A 229 -17.50 -3.29 -26.04
CA ASN A 229 -16.08 -3.54 -26.24
C ASN A 229 -15.30 -2.29 -26.71
N LYS A 230 -16.00 -1.26 -27.21
CA LYS A 230 -15.34 -0.05 -27.73
C LYS A 230 -14.68 0.76 -26.61
N HIS A 231 -15.37 0.93 -25.48
CA HIS A 231 -14.81 1.66 -24.34
C HIS A 231 -13.61 0.91 -23.70
N LEU A 232 -13.63 -0.43 -23.69
CA LEU A 232 -12.50 -1.24 -23.19
C LEU A 232 -11.28 -1.17 -24.11
N LYS A 233 -11.48 -1.11 -25.44
CA LYS A 233 -10.41 -0.86 -26.41
C LYS A 233 -9.78 0.52 -26.21
N GLU A 234 -10.61 1.54 -26.02
CA GLU A 234 -10.15 2.90 -25.74
C GLU A 234 -9.40 2.99 -24.41
N GLN A 235 -9.91 2.32 -23.38
CA GLN A 235 -9.25 2.25 -22.06
C GLN A 235 -7.89 1.56 -22.15
N ALA A 236 -7.78 0.45 -22.89
CA ALA A 236 -6.52 -0.23 -23.13
C ALA A 236 -5.47 0.70 -23.79
N ARG A 237 -5.88 1.47 -24.80
CA ARG A 237 -5.02 2.47 -25.46
C ARG A 237 -4.58 3.59 -24.52
N ALA A 238 -5.50 4.09 -23.70
CA ALA A 238 -5.21 5.13 -22.71
C ALA A 238 -4.17 4.66 -21.69
N ILE A 239 -4.29 3.42 -21.19
CA ILE A 239 -3.32 2.83 -20.25
C ILE A 239 -1.93 2.72 -20.89
N VAL A 240 -1.83 2.26 -22.14
CA VAL A 240 -0.54 2.14 -22.84
C VAL A 240 0.09 3.51 -23.11
N THR A 241 -0.70 4.48 -23.54
CA THR A 241 -0.23 5.84 -23.80
C THR A 241 0.26 6.49 -22.51
N PHE A 242 -0.52 6.36 -21.43
CA PHE A 242 -0.12 6.83 -20.10
C PHE A 242 1.18 6.16 -19.64
N ALA A 243 1.32 4.84 -19.78
CA ALA A 243 2.54 4.11 -19.43
C ALA A 243 3.77 4.61 -20.22
N GLY A 244 3.60 4.90 -21.51
CA GLY A 244 4.68 5.42 -22.36
C GLY A 244 5.11 6.86 -22.03
N MET A 245 4.22 7.66 -21.44
CA MET A 245 4.48 9.06 -21.07
C MET A 245 5.07 9.22 -19.66
N ILE A 246 5.02 8.18 -18.82
CA ILE A 246 5.58 8.27 -17.46
C ILE A 246 7.12 8.44 -17.56
N PRO A 247 7.69 9.50 -16.96
CA PRO A 247 9.13 9.78 -17.03
C PRO A 247 9.98 8.79 -16.22
N MET A 248 9.36 8.07 -15.29
CA MET A 248 10.00 6.92 -14.66
C MET A 248 10.11 5.82 -15.71
N ARG A 249 11.35 5.37 -16.00
CA ARG A 249 11.57 4.18 -16.84
C ARG A 249 10.87 2.99 -16.19
N LEU A 250 9.61 2.76 -16.54
CA LEU A 250 8.96 1.48 -16.33
C LEU A 250 9.89 0.43 -16.95
N HIS A 251 10.13 -0.67 -16.24
CA HIS A 251 10.95 -1.76 -16.77
C HIS A 251 10.46 -2.09 -18.18
N SER A 252 11.37 -2.17 -19.15
CA SER A 252 11.03 -2.36 -20.58
C SER A 252 10.06 -3.53 -20.80
N GLU A 253 10.15 -4.54 -19.95
CA GLU A 253 9.26 -5.70 -19.89
C GLU A 253 7.79 -5.34 -19.57
N VAL A 254 7.54 -4.42 -18.64
CA VAL A 254 6.20 -3.96 -18.29
C VAL A 254 5.53 -3.31 -19.49
N ASN A 255 6.24 -2.41 -20.18
CA ASN A 255 5.73 -1.74 -21.37
C ASN A 255 5.48 -2.74 -22.51
N ALA A 256 6.40 -3.69 -22.73
CA ALA A 256 6.20 -4.74 -23.73
C ALA A 256 4.95 -5.58 -23.44
N ARG A 257 4.71 -5.92 -22.17
CA ARG A 257 3.55 -6.71 -21.76
C ARG A 257 2.24 -5.93 -21.86
N LEU A 258 2.25 -4.63 -21.57
CA LEU A 258 1.10 -3.76 -21.78
C LEU A 258 0.72 -3.70 -23.28
N VAL A 259 1.70 -3.46 -24.17
CA VAL A 259 1.48 -3.45 -25.62
C VAL A 259 0.99 -4.81 -26.13
N GLN A 260 1.53 -5.92 -25.62
CA GLN A 260 1.08 -7.26 -25.98
C GLN A 260 -0.39 -7.49 -25.60
N LEU A 261 -0.81 -7.10 -24.39
CA LEU A 261 -2.20 -7.21 -23.96
C LEU A 261 -3.12 -6.30 -24.77
N GLU A 262 -2.65 -5.11 -25.17
CA GLU A 262 -3.42 -4.18 -26.00
C GLU A 262 -3.67 -4.76 -27.40
N ALA A 263 -2.65 -5.36 -28.00
CA ALA A 263 -2.76 -6.04 -29.28
C ALA A 263 -3.77 -7.20 -29.27
N LEU A 264 -3.98 -7.84 -28.11
CA LEU A 264 -5.00 -8.89 -27.94
C LEU A 264 -6.43 -8.33 -27.75
N ILE A 265 -6.56 -7.03 -27.44
CA ILE A 265 -7.84 -6.33 -27.27
C ILE A 265 -8.25 -5.64 -28.58
N ASN A 266 -7.30 -5.14 -29.38
CA ASN A 266 -7.53 -4.52 -30.69
C ASN A 266 -8.12 -5.50 -31.70
#